data_AF-S4P3V8-F1
#
_entry.id   AF-S4P3V8-F1
#
_cell.length_a   1.000
_cell.length_b   1.000
_cell.length_c   1.000
_cell.angle_alpha   90.00
_cell.angle_beta   90.00
_cell.angle_gamma   90.00
#
_symmetry.space_group_name_H-M   'P 1'
#
loop_
_entity.id
_entity.type
_entity.pdbx_description
1 polymer ?
#
loop_
_entity_poly.entity_id
_entity_poly.type
_entity_poly.pdbx_seq_one_letter_code
_entity_poly.pdbx_strand_id
1 'polypeptide(L)'
;MYIDSASRSLTEYDYKKALDLTDFVQDMERRDELRLRVWCACIRRDDWSTCRVDAPADEMQDKMFFRLLDLVHLMGGDLELLLPPVEDILTAPELAELVSDPRFHFIIKYGYECVDATRNDIIETS
;
A
#
# COMPACT_ATOMS: atom_id res chain seq x y z
N MET A 1 -25.17 25.76 -12.41
CA MET A 1 -24.97 24.36 -12.84
C MET A 1 -23.82 24.36 -13.81
N TYR A 2 -22.59 24.09 -13.35
CA TYR A 2 -21.39 23.74 -14.14
C TYR A 2 -20.20 23.70 -13.17
N ILE A 3 -19.41 22.60 -13.22
CA ILE A 3 -18.11 22.37 -12.58
C ILE A 3 -18.23 22.20 -11.05
N ASP A 4 -18.27 20.99 -10.50
CA ASP A 4 -17.04 20.36 -9.99
C ASP A 4 -17.27 18.90 -9.56
N SER A 5 -17.70 18.04 -10.49
CA SER A 5 -17.78 16.59 -10.23
C SER A 5 -16.58 15.83 -10.81
N ALA A 6 -15.53 16.53 -11.25
CA ALA A 6 -14.45 15.97 -12.06
C ALA A 6 -13.10 15.82 -11.33
N SER A 7 -12.94 16.32 -10.11
CA SER A 7 -11.64 16.23 -9.41
C SER A 7 -11.78 15.83 -7.94
N ARG A 8 -12.53 14.78 -7.64
CA ARG A 8 -12.38 14.12 -6.34
C ARG A 8 -11.08 13.30 -6.40
N SER A 9 -9.96 13.91 -6.00
CA SER A 9 -8.69 13.20 -5.81
C SER A 9 -8.93 12.10 -4.79
N LEU A 10 -8.59 10.86 -5.14
CA LEU A 10 -8.65 9.76 -4.17
C LEU A 10 -7.64 10.03 -3.05
N THR A 11 -8.08 9.74 -1.84
CA THR A 11 -7.28 9.81 -0.62
C THR A 11 -7.04 8.41 -0.08
N GLU A 12 -6.09 8.27 0.84
CA GLU A 12 -5.84 7.05 1.61
C GLU A 12 -7.13 6.51 2.27
N TYR A 13 -8.05 7.40 2.69
CA TYR A 13 -9.35 7.00 3.26
C TYR A 13 -10.27 6.31 2.25
N ASP A 14 -10.20 6.68 0.97
CA ASP A 14 -11.00 6.03 -0.07
C ASP A 14 -10.50 4.61 -0.35
N TYR A 15 -9.18 4.42 -0.35
CA TYR A 15 -8.56 3.09 -0.44
C TYR A 15 -8.81 2.26 0.83
N LYS A 16 -8.76 2.86 2.02
CA LYS A 16 -9.12 2.19 3.28
C LYS A 16 -10.55 1.67 3.26
N LYS A 17 -11.51 2.47 2.79
CA LYS A 17 -12.90 2.00 2.60
C LYS A 17 -12.97 0.85 1.60
N ALA A 18 -12.20 0.89 0.51
CA ALA A 18 -12.16 -0.21 -0.45
C ALA A 18 -11.63 -1.50 0.19
N LEU A 19 -10.59 -1.42 1.04
CA LEU A 19 -10.10 -2.55 1.84
C LEU A 19 -11.19 -3.07 2.79
N ASP A 20 -11.86 -2.19 3.53
CA ASP A 20 -12.92 -2.56 4.48
C ASP A 20 -14.10 -3.27 3.78
N LEU A 21 -14.39 -2.88 2.53
CA LEU A 21 -15.43 -3.54 1.73
C LEU A 21 -15.04 -4.97 1.32
N THR A 22 -13.75 -5.31 1.28
CA THR A 22 -13.31 -6.68 0.97
C THR A 22 -13.68 -7.67 2.08
N ASP A 23 -13.81 -7.22 3.33
CA ASP A 23 -14.13 -8.10 4.46
C ASP A 23 -15.52 -8.74 4.36
N PHE A 24 -16.42 -8.16 3.55
CA PHE A 24 -17.75 -8.73 3.28
C PHE A 24 -17.73 -9.84 2.21
N VAL A 25 -16.62 -10.03 1.52
CA VAL A 25 -16.44 -11.10 0.52
C VAL A 25 -16.19 -12.40 1.28
N GLN A 26 -17.08 -13.39 1.15
CA GLN A 26 -16.99 -14.66 1.88
C GLN A 26 -15.87 -15.57 1.36
N ASP A 27 -15.62 -15.53 0.05
CA ASP A 27 -14.58 -16.29 -0.62
C ASP A 27 -13.21 -15.67 -0.30
N MET A 28 -12.34 -16.44 0.34
CA MET A 28 -11.03 -15.97 0.82
C MET A 28 -10.09 -15.61 -0.34
N GLU A 29 -10.00 -16.47 -1.35
CA GLU A 29 -9.12 -16.24 -2.51
C GLU A 29 -9.54 -14.96 -3.24
N ARG A 30 -10.85 -14.81 -3.48
CA ARG A 30 -11.39 -13.59 -4.09
C ARG A 30 -11.18 -12.35 -3.21
N ARG A 31 -11.27 -12.49 -1.89
CA ARG A 31 -11.01 -11.39 -0.95
C ARG A 31 -9.57 -10.92 -1.07
N ASP A 32 -8.62 -11.84 -1.07
CA ASP A 32 -7.19 -11.54 -1.13
C ASP A 32 -6.80 -10.95 -2.51
N GLU A 33 -7.38 -11.46 -3.60
CA GLU A 33 -7.25 -10.85 -4.93
C GLU A 33 -7.74 -9.40 -4.95
N LEU A 34 -8.89 -9.11 -4.33
CA LEU A 34 -9.44 -7.76 -4.27
C LEU A 34 -8.58 -6.83 -3.43
N ARG A 35 -8.05 -7.32 -2.30
CA ARG A 35 -7.10 -6.57 -1.48
C ARG A 35 -5.84 -6.22 -2.27
N LEU A 36 -5.23 -7.19 -2.94
CA LEU A 36 -4.06 -6.97 -3.80
C LEU A 36 -4.34 -5.90 -4.86
N ARG A 37 -5.52 -5.96 -5.52
CA ARG A 37 -5.92 -4.94 -6.51
C ARG A 37 -6.07 -3.55 -5.92
N VAL A 38 -6.60 -3.42 -4.70
CA VAL A 38 -6.72 -2.13 -4.01
C VAL A 38 -5.33 -1.55 -3.73
N TRP A 39 -4.39 -2.36 -3.23
CA TRP A 39 -3.01 -1.96 -3.00
C TRP A 39 -2.28 -1.58 -4.29
N CYS A 40 -2.42 -2.37 -5.36
CA CYS A 40 -1.83 -2.04 -6.66
C CYS A 40 -2.44 -0.76 -7.26
N ALA A 41 -3.73 -0.52 -7.06
CA ALA A 41 -4.38 0.73 -7.47
C ALA A 41 -3.94 1.94 -6.62
N CYS A 42 -3.52 1.71 -5.39
CA CYS A 42 -2.92 2.72 -4.52
C CYS A 42 -1.50 3.08 -5.00
N ILE A 43 -0.65 2.07 -5.17
CA ILE A 43 0.75 2.20 -5.63
C ILE A 43 0.84 2.97 -6.96
N ARG A 44 -0.02 2.67 -7.93
CA ARG A 44 -0.01 3.33 -9.25
C ARG A 44 -0.35 4.82 -9.22
N ARG A 45 -0.84 5.36 -8.11
CA ARG A 45 -1.12 6.79 -7.98
C ARG A 45 0.13 7.62 -7.82
N ASP A 46 1.16 7.03 -7.24
CA ASP A 46 2.38 7.73 -6.94
C ASP A 46 3.30 7.77 -8.16
N ASP A 47 4.06 8.86 -8.26
CA ASP A 47 5.21 8.91 -9.15
C ASP A 47 6.42 8.31 -8.45
N TRP A 48 6.88 7.18 -8.99
CA TRP A 48 8.04 6.44 -8.51
C TRP A 48 9.32 6.80 -9.28
N SER A 49 9.18 7.46 -10.43
CA SER A 49 10.28 7.77 -11.34
C SER A 49 11.24 8.82 -10.80
N THR A 50 10.85 9.52 -9.72
CA THR A 50 11.66 10.55 -9.05
C THR A 50 12.05 10.17 -7.63
N CYS A 51 11.82 8.92 -7.20
CA CYS A 51 12.15 8.49 -5.84
C CYS A 51 13.64 8.57 -5.54
N ARG A 52 13.97 9.14 -4.37
CA ARG A 52 15.32 9.21 -3.82
C ARG A 52 15.62 7.99 -2.96
N VAL A 53 16.48 7.12 -3.47
CA VAL A 53 16.91 5.89 -2.77
C VAL A 53 17.86 6.16 -1.59
N ASP A 54 18.47 7.35 -1.54
CA ASP A 54 19.34 7.81 -0.45
C ASP A 54 18.57 8.37 0.76
N ALA A 55 17.28 8.66 0.59
CA ALA A 55 16.37 9.10 1.65
C ALA A 55 15.05 8.31 1.62
N PRO A 56 15.08 6.98 1.79
CA PRO A 56 13.90 6.14 1.60
C PRO A 56 12.79 6.41 2.61
N ALA A 57 13.13 6.74 3.86
CA ALA A 57 12.16 7.09 4.90
C ALA A 57 11.36 8.36 4.55
N ASP A 58 12.01 9.35 3.94
CA ASP A 58 11.34 10.58 3.49
C ASP A 58 10.40 10.29 2.31
N GLU A 59 10.87 9.50 1.33
CA GLU A 59 10.02 9.09 0.20
C GLU A 59 8.79 8.34 0.67
N MET A 60 8.92 7.47 1.68
CA MET A 60 7.79 6.71 2.21
C MET A 60 6.65 7.62 2.68
N GLN A 61 6.95 8.67 3.43
CA GLN A 61 5.92 9.56 4.01
C GLN A 61 5.03 10.23 2.94
N ASP A 62 5.58 10.44 1.73
CA ASP A 62 4.88 11.12 0.66
C ASP A 62 4.03 10.18 -0.22
N LYS A 63 4.36 8.88 -0.30
CA LYS A 63 3.61 7.95 -1.20
C LYS A 63 2.27 7.55 -0.59
N MET A 64 1.24 7.55 -1.43
CA MET A 64 -0.11 7.10 -1.10
C MET A 64 -0.13 5.69 -0.52
N PHE A 65 0.72 4.79 -1.03
CA PHE A 65 0.85 3.42 -0.52
C PHE A 65 1.18 3.38 0.98
N PHE A 66 2.20 4.11 1.42
CA PHE A 66 2.62 4.11 2.82
C PHE A 66 1.66 4.91 3.71
N ARG A 67 1.09 6.01 3.20
CA ARG A 67 0.03 6.73 3.93
C ARG A 67 -1.20 5.85 4.19
N LEU A 68 -1.57 5.00 3.24
CA LEU A 68 -2.62 4.00 3.45
C LEU A 68 -2.20 2.95 4.47
N LEU A 69 -0.96 2.48 4.44
CA LEU A 69 -0.41 1.53 5.40
C LEU A 69 -0.47 2.09 6.84
N ASP A 70 0.01 3.31 7.03
CA ASP A 70 -0.05 4.03 8.30
C ASP A 70 -1.49 4.22 8.78
N LEU A 71 -2.40 4.57 7.86
CA LEU A 71 -3.81 4.71 8.19
C LEU A 71 -4.45 3.39 8.63
N VAL A 72 -4.15 2.28 7.95
CA VAL A 72 -4.64 0.94 8.33
C VAL A 72 -4.14 0.60 9.73
N HIS A 73 -2.86 0.80 10.00
CA HIS A 73 -2.25 0.55 11.31
C HIS A 73 -2.88 1.43 12.41
N LEU A 74 -2.99 2.74 12.18
CA LEU A 74 -3.56 3.70 13.11
C LEU A 74 -5.04 3.40 13.46
N MET A 75 -5.80 2.88 12.50
CA MET A 75 -7.19 2.48 12.71
C MET A 75 -7.35 1.10 13.36
N GLY A 76 -6.26 0.45 13.78
CA GLY A 76 -6.27 -0.87 14.41
C GLY A 76 -6.57 -2.01 13.43
N GLY A 77 -6.35 -1.78 12.13
CA GLY A 77 -6.43 -2.84 11.13
C GLY A 77 -5.28 -3.83 11.25
N ASP A 78 -5.58 -5.10 11.01
CA ASP A 78 -4.57 -6.15 11.03
C ASP A 78 -3.81 -6.19 9.70
N LEU A 79 -2.61 -5.61 9.69
CA LEU A 79 -1.73 -5.60 8.52
C LEU A 79 -1.30 -7.01 8.11
N GLU A 80 -1.28 -8.01 8.99
CA GLU A 80 -0.96 -9.40 8.59
C GLU A 80 -2.04 -9.99 7.67
N LEU A 81 -3.28 -9.59 7.90
CA LEU A 81 -4.43 -10.05 7.11
C LEU A 81 -4.72 -9.15 5.90
N LEU A 82 -4.36 -7.86 5.99
CA LEU A 82 -4.74 -6.86 4.98
C LEU A 82 -3.63 -6.55 3.98
N LEU A 83 -2.35 -6.61 4.40
CA LEU A 83 -1.21 -6.31 3.53
C LEU A 83 -0.79 -7.59 2.80
N PRO A 84 -0.83 -7.61 1.44
CA PRO A 84 -0.34 -8.74 0.68
C PRO A 84 1.16 -8.96 0.92
N PRO A 85 1.66 -10.19 0.75
CA PRO A 85 3.09 -10.44 0.67
C PRO A 85 3.79 -9.52 -0.34
N VAL A 86 5.02 -9.09 -0.03
CA VAL A 86 5.80 -8.22 -0.93
C VAL A 86 5.97 -8.84 -2.32
N GLU A 87 6.13 -10.16 -2.40
CA GLU A 87 6.28 -10.87 -3.66
C GLU A 87 5.02 -10.79 -4.53
N ASP A 88 3.83 -10.78 -3.92
CA ASP A 88 2.57 -10.64 -4.67
C ASP A 88 2.44 -9.24 -5.26
N ILE A 89 2.91 -8.20 -4.56
CA ILE A 89 3.01 -6.84 -5.10
C ILE A 89 4.02 -6.79 -6.25
N LEU A 90 5.22 -7.34 -6.05
CA LEU A 90 6.30 -7.28 -7.04
C LEU A 90 6.06 -8.17 -8.27
N THR A 91 5.11 -9.10 -8.21
CA THR A 91 4.70 -9.95 -9.34
C THR A 91 3.35 -9.56 -9.92
N ALA A 92 2.66 -8.57 -9.33
CA ALA A 92 1.36 -8.12 -9.81
C ALA A 92 1.44 -7.58 -11.24
N PRO A 93 0.63 -8.08 -12.19
CA PRO A 93 0.66 -7.64 -13.57
C PRO A 93 0.29 -6.15 -13.72
N GLU A 94 -0.51 -5.60 -12.81
CA GLU A 94 -0.86 -4.18 -12.76
C GLU A 94 0.36 -3.28 -12.54
N LEU A 95 1.43 -3.81 -11.94
CA LEU A 95 2.63 -3.06 -11.57
C LEU A 95 3.83 -3.38 -12.46
N ALA A 96 3.66 -4.18 -13.53
CA ALA A 96 4.76 -4.69 -14.35
C ALA A 96 5.73 -3.61 -14.85
N GLU A 97 5.24 -2.42 -15.20
CA GLU A 97 6.09 -1.29 -15.62
C GLU A 97 6.90 -0.71 -14.45
N LEU A 98 6.30 -0.59 -13.26
CA LEU A 98 6.96 -0.08 -12.06
C LEU A 98 7.98 -1.07 -11.50
N VAL A 99 7.67 -2.36 -11.56
CA VAL A 99 8.57 -3.47 -11.19
C VAL A 99 9.84 -3.48 -12.05
N SER A 100 9.82 -2.91 -13.25
CA SER A 100 11.07 -2.78 -14.02
C SER A 100 12.05 -1.74 -13.43
N ASP A 101 11.59 -0.87 -12.53
CA ASP A 101 12.39 0.18 -11.90
C ASP A 101 13.05 -0.31 -10.59
N PRO A 102 14.40 -0.35 -10.51
CA PRO A 102 15.12 -0.75 -9.30
C PRO A 102 14.80 0.13 -8.08
N ARG A 103 14.43 1.39 -8.29
CA ARG A 103 14.10 2.33 -7.20
C ARG A 103 12.77 1.95 -6.56
N PHE A 104 11.77 1.63 -7.37
CA PHE A 104 10.49 1.12 -6.90
C PHE A 104 10.70 -0.16 -6.07
N HIS A 105 11.45 -1.12 -6.60
CA HIS A 105 11.81 -2.34 -5.88
C HIS A 105 12.45 -2.07 -4.52
N PHE A 106 13.43 -1.17 -4.48
CA PHE A 106 14.16 -0.84 -3.26
C PHE A 106 13.22 -0.20 -2.22
N ILE A 107 12.45 0.83 -2.59
CA ILE A 107 11.58 1.55 -1.66
C ILE A 107 10.46 0.63 -1.13
N ILE A 108 9.85 -0.19 -1.98
CA ILE A 108 8.81 -1.13 -1.53
C ILE A 108 9.40 -2.15 -0.56
N LYS A 109 10.52 -2.79 -0.89
CA LYS A 109 11.15 -3.77 0.02
C LYS A 109 11.54 -3.16 1.35
N TYR A 110 12.16 -1.98 1.31
CA TYR A 110 12.51 -1.22 2.50
C TYR A 110 11.28 -0.93 3.38
N GLY A 111 10.17 -0.54 2.76
CA GLY A 111 8.93 -0.29 3.48
C GLY A 111 8.36 -1.54 4.17
N TYR A 112 8.43 -2.72 3.54
CA TYR A 112 8.05 -3.98 4.18
C TYR A 112 8.97 -4.32 5.37
N GLU A 113 10.29 -4.14 5.21
CA GLU A 113 11.25 -4.33 6.30
C GLU A 113 10.95 -3.41 7.50
N CYS A 114 10.53 -2.16 7.27
CA CYS A 114 10.12 -1.25 8.34
C CYS A 114 8.86 -1.74 9.08
N VAL A 115 7.90 -2.31 8.38
CA VAL A 115 6.68 -2.87 8.99
C VAL A 115 7.04 -4.08 9.86
N ASP A 116 7.91 -4.96 9.37
CA ASP A 116 8.37 -6.13 10.10
C ASP A 116 9.22 -5.74 11.33
N ALA A 117 10.09 -4.72 11.21
CA ALA A 117 10.88 -4.20 12.32
C ALA A 117 9.98 -3.61 13.41
N THR A 118 9.02 -2.75 13.03
CA THR A 118 8.06 -2.15 13.97
C THR A 118 7.27 -3.21 14.73
N ARG A 119 6.96 -4.33 14.08
CA ARG A 119 6.27 -5.47 14.70
C ARG A 119 7.14 -6.18 15.74
N ASN A 120 8.41 -6.43 15.42
CA ASN A 120 9.31 -7.13 16.33
C ASN A 120 9.58 -6.34 17.62
N ASP A 121 9.67 -5.01 17.53
CA ASP A 121 9.87 -4.13 18.69
C ASP A 121 8.69 -4.20 19.69
N ILE A 122 7.46 -4.40 19.21
CA ILE A 122 6.27 -4.54 20.05
C ILE A 122 6.27 -5.89 20.79
N ILE A 123 6.79 -6.95 20.16
CA ILE A 123 6.81 -8.31 20.73
C ILE A 123 7.92 -8.46 21.77
N GLU A 124 9.09 -7.83 21.60
CA GLU A 124 10.19 -7.91 22.59
C GLU A 124 9.91 -7.11 23.88
N THR A 125 8.93 -6.20 23.86
CA THR A 125 8.59 -5.33 25.00
C THR A 125 7.36 -5.82 25.80
N SER A 126 6.74 -6.95 25.41
CA SER A 126 5.53 -7.53 26.02
C SER A 126 5.80 -8.83 26.76
#